data_AF-A0A3E4Y8J3-F1
#
_entry.id   AF-A0A3E4Y8J3-F1
#
_cell.length_a   1.000
_cell.length_b   1.000
_cell.length_c   1.000
_cell.angle_alpha   90.00
_cell.angle_beta   90.00
_cell.angle_gamma   90.00
#
_symmetry.space_group_name_H-M   'P 1'
#
loop_
_entity.id
_entity.type
_entity.pdbx_description
1 polymer ?
#
loop_
_entity_poly.entity_id
_entity_poly.type
_entity_poly.pdbx_seq_one_letter_code
_entity_poly.pdbx_strand_id
1 'polypeptide(L)'
;MIKKKKKIIIAIIVFVIVFICICIIMSYLHRDDEFLKGANGNAMTYINDVHPNKYKSVDEALLDVDEKVKSEKQLCQTEYNGVVHVYMQGKFQNKEENEGNTSYVNCFDFMKDNEGYTYCGGRVLNIDFVESLAEDSYTWEETFVSDLSQSMLHTFKASVEKKYKAIPAWGVTDYSDISNVTVDDQKIDEVHELDVDGKTYYLWIINDLKTRNKASEVRIESVDKTTQNR
;
A
#
# COMPACT_ATOMS: atom_id res chain seq x y z
N MET A 1 -47.30 37.61 19.23
CA MET A 1 -46.78 36.84 18.07
C MET A 1 -45.30 37.05 17.73
N ILE A 2 -44.78 38.29 17.79
CA ILE A 2 -43.39 38.63 17.39
C ILE A 2 -42.31 37.87 18.20
N LYS A 3 -42.48 37.70 19.53
CA LYS A 3 -41.53 36.95 20.38
C LYS A 3 -41.43 35.45 20.03
N LYS A 4 -42.55 34.82 19.62
CA LYS A 4 -42.56 33.41 19.15
C LYS A 4 -41.84 33.27 17.81
N LYS A 5 -42.06 34.20 16.87
CA LYS A 5 -41.35 34.25 15.58
C LYS A 5 -39.84 34.44 15.75
N LYS A 6 -39.39 35.31 16.65
CA LYS A 6 -37.95 35.48 16.95
C LYS A 6 -37.30 34.22 17.54
N LYS A 7 -37.99 33.50 18.44
CA LYS A 7 -37.49 32.22 18.99
C LYS A 7 -37.39 31.14 17.92
N ILE A 8 -38.35 31.07 17.00
CA ILE A 8 -38.31 30.13 15.87
C ILE A 8 -37.15 30.45 14.93
N ILE A 9 -36.93 31.74 14.61
CA ILE A 9 -35.80 32.16 13.76
C ILE A 9 -34.45 31.81 14.42
N ILE A 10 -34.29 32.05 15.73
CA ILE A 10 -33.07 31.69 16.45
C ILE A 10 -32.85 30.17 16.45
N ALA A 11 -33.91 29.38 16.65
CA ALA A 11 -33.81 27.91 16.61
C ALA A 11 -33.37 27.40 15.22
N ILE A 12 -33.88 28.01 14.14
CA ILE A 12 -33.47 27.68 12.77
C ILE A 12 -31.99 28.03 12.55
N ILE A 13 -31.54 29.21 12.99
CA ILE A 13 -30.13 29.62 12.85
C ILE A 13 -29.20 28.65 13.59
N VAL A 14 -29.55 28.28 14.82
CA VAL A 14 -28.76 27.31 15.62
C VAL A 14 -28.73 25.95 14.92
N PHE A 15 -29.85 25.47 14.40
CA PHE A 15 -29.91 24.21 13.66
C PHE A 15 -29.02 24.24 12.40
N VAL A 16 -29.05 25.34 11.64
CA VAL A 16 -28.20 25.51 10.45
C VAL A 16 -26.73 25.52 10.82
N ILE A 17 -26.32 26.19 11.90
CA ILE A 17 -24.93 26.20 12.37
C ILE A 17 -24.48 24.78 12.75
N VAL A 18 -25.28 24.06 13.53
CA VAL A 18 -24.98 22.68 13.94
C VAL A 18 -24.87 21.77 12.72
N PHE A 19 -25.78 21.92 11.75
CA PHE A 19 -25.76 21.13 10.51
C PHE A 19 -24.50 21.41 9.69
N ILE A 20 -24.12 22.68 9.52
CA ILE A 20 -22.86 23.06 8.83
C ILE A 20 -21.65 22.48 9.55
N CYS A 21 -21.59 22.55 10.88
CA CYS A 21 -20.51 21.94 11.66
C CYS A 21 -20.44 20.42 11.45
N ILE A 22 -21.58 19.73 11.42
CA ILE A 22 -21.64 18.29 11.13
C ILE A 22 -21.17 18.02 9.70
N CYS A 23 -21.60 18.79 8.70
CA CYS A 23 -21.12 18.64 7.32
C CYS A 23 -19.61 18.84 7.19
N ILE A 24 -19.04 19.82 7.90
CA ILE A 24 -17.60 20.05 7.94
C ILE A 24 -16.89 18.85 8.58
N ILE A 25 -17.38 18.36 9.73
CA ILE A 25 -16.83 17.17 10.40
C ILE A 25 -16.94 15.95 9.48
N MET A 26 -18.08 15.75 8.82
CA MET A 26 -18.25 14.66 7.85
C MET A 26 -17.33 14.80 6.66
N SER A 27 -17.05 16.00 6.15
CA SER A 27 -16.05 16.25 5.09
C SER A 27 -14.62 15.98 5.56
N TYR A 28 -14.29 16.26 6.83
CA TYR A 28 -12.99 15.88 7.40
C TYR A 28 -12.87 14.37 7.61
N LEU A 29 -13.97 13.69 7.94
CA LEU A 29 -14.04 12.23 8.10
C LEU A 29 -14.11 11.49 6.75
N HIS A 30 -14.77 12.07 5.74
CA HIS A 30 -14.74 11.70 4.31
C HIS A 30 -13.59 12.41 3.59
N ARG A 31 -12.41 12.54 4.21
CA ARG A 31 -11.22 12.73 3.39
C ARG A 31 -11.10 11.45 2.56
N ASP A 32 -11.65 11.50 1.36
CA ASP A 32 -11.71 10.37 0.44
C ASP A 32 -10.31 9.76 0.36
N ASP A 33 -10.23 8.47 0.69
CA ASP A 33 -9.10 7.65 0.29
C ASP A 33 -9.06 7.76 -1.25
N GLU A 34 -8.13 8.55 -1.76
CA GLU A 34 -8.07 8.85 -3.18
C GLU A 34 -7.67 7.59 -3.93
N PHE A 35 -8.63 7.00 -4.65
CA PHE A 35 -8.40 5.77 -5.40
C PHE A 35 -7.63 6.09 -6.68
N LEU A 36 -6.30 6.04 -6.60
CA LEU A 36 -5.40 6.26 -7.71
C LEU A 36 -5.21 4.95 -8.47
N LYS A 37 -5.35 5.00 -9.80
CA LYS A 37 -5.23 3.84 -10.68
C LYS A 37 -3.83 3.75 -11.27
N GLY A 38 -3.39 2.51 -11.48
CA GLY A 38 -2.12 2.16 -12.09
C GLY A 38 -2.21 0.77 -12.72
N ALA A 39 -1.10 0.28 -13.28
CA ALA A 39 -1.07 -1.04 -13.92
C ALA A 39 -1.24 -2.22 -12.94
N ASN A 40 -1.04 -2.00 -11.65
CA ASN A 40 -1.07 -3.06 -10.64
C ASN A 40 -2.40 -3.11 -9.87
N GLY A 41 -2.83 -4.33 -9.54
CA GLY A 41 -4.00 -4.59 -8.71
C GLY A 41 -3.59 -4.92 -7.28
N ASN A 42 -4.12 -4.22 -6.28
CA ASN A 42 -3.72 -4.40 -4.88
C ASN A 42 -4.85 -4.98 -4.02
N ALA A 43 -4.50 -5.89 -3.11
CA ALA A 43 -5.39 -6.45 -2.09
C ALA A 43 -4.65 -6.59 -0.76
N MET A 44 -5.32 -6.39 0.37
CA MET A 44 -4.70 -6.43 1.70
C MET A 44 -5.54 -7.21 2.72
N THR A 45 -4.86 -7.90 3.64
CA THR A 45 -5.48 -8.80 4.63
C THR A 45 -4.93 -8.56 6.04
N TYR A 46 -4.91 -7.29 6.47
CA TYR A 46 -4.50 -6.96 7.84
C TYR A 46 -5.56 -7.35 8.86
N ILE A 47 -5.14 -8.12 9.86
CA ILE A 47 -5.99 -8.52 10.99
C ILE A 47 -5.93 -7.46 12.08
N ASN A 48 -7.08 -7.06 12.63
CA ASN A 48 -7.14 -6.07 13.71
C ASN A 48 -6.48 -6.58 14.99
N ASP A 49 -6.53 -7.90 15.20
CA ASP A 49 -5.93 -8.59 16.34
C ASP A 49 -4.61 -9.26 15.97
N VAL A 50 -3.84 -9.63 16.99
CA VAL A 50 -2.60 -10.39 16.83
C VAL A 50 -2.99 -11.85 16.55
N HIS A 51 -2.42 -12.47 15.50
CA HIS A 51 -2.69 -13.88 15.20
C HIS A 51 -2.38 -14.73 16.45
N PRO A 52 -3.24 -15.71 16.84
CA PRO A 52 -3.08 -16.40 18.11
C PRO A 52 -1.82 -17.25 18.19
N ASN A 53 -1.31 -17.68 17.04
CA ASN A 53 -0.13 -18.54 16.96
C ASN A 53 1.16 -17.72 17.09
N LYS A 54 2.11 -18.29 17.84
CA LYS A 54 3.46 -17.79 17.97
C LYS A 54 4.44 -18.80 17.41
N TYR A 55 5.25 -18.35 16.45
CA TYR A 55 6.14 -19.20 15.69
C TYR A 55 7.59 -18.97 16.10
N LYS A 56 8.43 -20.00 16.01
CA LYS A 56 9.85 -19.89 16.39
C LYS A 56 10.69 -19.31 15.26
N SER A 57 10.22 -19.42 14.02
CA SER A 57 10.85 -18.82 12.84
C SER A 57 9.80 -18.27 11.88
N VAL A 58 10.27 -17.38 11.00
CA VAL A 58 9.48 -16.83 9.89
C VAL A 58 9.07 -17.95 8.92
N ASP A 59 9.98 -18.88 8.60
CA ASP A 59 9.68 -20.01 7.71
C ASP A 59 8.54 -20.89 8.22
N GLU A 60 8.51 -21.18 9.53
CA GLU A 60 7.43 -21.93 10.18
C GLU A 60 6.10 -21.17 10.04
N ALA A 61 6.13 -19.86 10.27
CA ALA A 61 4.96 -19.00 10.19
C ALA A 61 4.41 -18.92 8.76
N LEU A 62 5.27 -18.72 7.75
CA LEU A 62 4.89 -18.63 6.35
C LEU A 62 4.17 -19.90 5.88
N LEU A 63 4.71 -21.08 6.22
CA LEU A 63 4.15 -22.37 5.82
C LEU A 63 2.80 -22.67 6.47
N ASP A 64 2.54 -22.15 7.67
CA ASP A 64 1.25 -22.28 8.37
C ASP A 64 0.21 -21.29 7.83
N VAL A 65 0.63 -20.07 7.48
CA VAL A 65 -0.26 -18.99 7.02
C VAL A 65 -0.75 -19.21 5.59
N ASP A 66 0.13 -19.62 4.67
CA ASP A 66 -0.26 -19.88 3.28
C ASP A 66 0.59 -21.00 2.69
N GLU A 67 -0.03 -22.15 2.40
CA GLU A 67 0.69 -23.29 1.81
C GLU A 67 1.28 -22.99 0.43
N LYS A 68 0.78 -21.97 -0.28
CA LYS A 68 1.26 -21.58 -1.61
C LYS A 68 2.70 -21.10 -1.60
N VAL A 69 3.20 -20.61 -0.46
CA VAL A 69 4.61 -20.16 -0.31
C VAL A 69 5.60 -21.25 -0.70
N LYS A 70 5.23 -22.53 -0.63
CA LYS A 70 6.05 -23.67 -1.09
C LYS A 70 6.36 -23.63 -2.59
N SER A 71 5.53 -22.95 -3.37
CA SER A 71 5.64 -22.79 -4.82
C SER A 71 6.08 -21.39 -5.27
N GLU A 72 6.18 -20.45 -4.33
CA GLU A 72 6.55 -19.07 -4.58
C GLU A 72 8.06 -18.86 -4.40
N LYS A 73 8.61 -17.89 -5.12
CA LYS A 73 10.02 -17.49 -5.00
C LYS A 73 10.13 -16.35 -3.99
N GLN A 74 10.90 -16.52 -2.92
CA GLN A 74 11.23 -15.41 -2.04
C GLN A 74 12.11 -14.38 -2.78
N LEU A 75 11.65 -13.14 -2.85
CA LEU A 75 12.36 -12.01 -3.44
C LEU A 75 13.34 -11.43 -2.42
N CYS A 76 12.83 -11.07 -1.24
CA CYS A 76 13.62 -10.55 -0.14
C CYS A 76 12.91 -10.72 1.20
N GLN A 77 13.65 -10.46 2.27
CA GLN A 77 13.13 -10.31 3.62
C GLN A 77 13.78 -9.09 4.27
N THR A 78 12.98 -8.19 4.80
CA THR A 78 13.43 -6.97 5.48
C THR A 78 12.96 -6.98 6.92
N GLU A 79 13.72 -6.37 7.83
CA GLU A 79 13.32 -6.19 9.23
C GLU A 79 13.44 -4.72 9.60
N TYR A 80 12.33 -4.09 9.97
CA TYR A 80 12.29 -2.70 10.41
C TYR A 80 11.35 -2.54 11.60
N ASN A 81 11.80 -1.80 12.62
CA ASN A 81 11.04 -1.56 13.86
C ASN A 81 10.46 -2.82 14.54
N GLY A 82 11.15 -3.96 14.44
CA GLY A 82 10.68 -5.22 15.02
C GLY A 82 9.57 -5.90 14.21
N VAL A 83 9.40 -5.51 12.95
CA VAL A 83 8.51 -6.14 11.98
C VAL A 83 9.37 -6.76 10.90
N VAL A 84 9.10 -8.01 10.55
CA VAL A 84 9.69 -8.71 9.43
C VAL A 84 8.71 -8.71 8.28
N HIS A 85 9.14 -8.20 7.12
CA HIS A 85 8.40 -8.23 5.87
C HIS A 85 9.03 -9.28 4.96
N VAL A 86 8.24 -10.24 4.48
CA VAL A 86 8.70 -11.28 3.55
C VAL A 86 7.99 -11.11 2.22
N TYR A 87 8.77 -10.83 1.17
CA TYR A 87 8.26 -10.61 -0.17
C TYR A 87 8.43 -11.88 -1.00
N MET A 88 7.31 -12.40 -1.50
CA MET A 88 7.23 -13.64 -2.26
C MET A 88 6.65 -13.34 -3.65
N GLN A 89 7.25 -13.89 -4.69
CA GLN A 89 6.74 -13.83 -6.05
C GLN A 89 6.02 -15.14 -6.40
N GLY A 90 4.79 -15.02 -6.89
CA GLY A 90 3.99 -16.17 -7.34
C GLY A 90 3.29 -15.92 -8.66
N LYS A 91 2.59 -16.95 -9.14
CA LYS A 91 1.71 -16.89 -10.31
C LYS A 91 0.38 -17.56 -10.00
N PHE A 92 -0.73 -16.89 -10.32
CA PHE A 92 -2.04 -17.53 -10.25
C PHE A 92 -2.19 -18.46 -11.46
N GLN A 93 -2.41 -19.74 -11.20
CA GLN A 93 -2.80 -20.70 -12.23
C GLN A 93 -4.32 -20.73 -12.30
N ASN A 94 -4.89 -20.08 -13.32
CA ASN A 94 -6.32 -20.19 -13.56
C ASN A 94 -6.59 -21.52 -14.27
N LYS A 95 -7.35 -22.43 -13.64
CA LYS A 95 -7.56 -23.79 -14.19
C LYS A 95 -8.64 -23.86 -15.27
N GLU A 96 -9.45 -22.81 -15.44
CA GLU A 96 -10.66 -22.87 -16.25
C GLU A 96 -10.61 -22.06 -17.56
N GLU A 97 -9.67 -21.12 -17.74
CA GLU A 97 -9.59 -20.30 -18.95
C GLU A 97 -8.14 -20.17 -19.44
N ASN A 98 -7.95 -20.21 -20.76
CA ASN A 98 -6.68 -19.93 -21.44
C ASN A 98 -6.29 -18.42 -21.35
N GLU A 99 -6.64 -17.75 -20.26
CA GLU A 99 -6.24 -16.38 -19.96
C GLU A 99 -5.05 -16.41 -18.98
N GLY A 100 -4.06 -15.55 -19.25
CA GLY A 100 -2.68 -15.68 -18.78
C GLY A 100 -2.51 -15.86 -17.27
N ASN A 101 -1.38 -16.47 -16.90
CA ASN A 101 -0.96 -16.57 -15.51
C ASN A 101 -0.67 -15.17 -14.97
N THR A 102 -1.53 -14.60 -14.13
CA THR A 102 -1.25 -13.33 -13.45
C THR A 102 -0.10 -13.52 -12.46
N SER A 103 0.99 -12.79 -12.66
CA SER A 103 2.10 -12.74 -11.71
C SER A 103 1.78 -11.77 -10.58
N TYR A 104 2.23 -12.08 -9.36
CA TYR A 104 2.02 -11.22 -8.21
C TYR A 104 3.22 -11.20 -7.27
N VAL A 105 3.27 -10.16 -6.45
CA VAL A 105 4.12 -10.08 -5.26
C VAL A 105 3.22 -10.08 -4.02
N ASN A 106 3.50 -10.97 -3.08
CA ASN A 106 2.87 -11.02 -1.77
C ASN A 106 3.87 -10.57 -0.71
N CYS A 107 3.46 -9.69 0.19
CA CYS A 107 4.22 -9.30 1.37
C CYS A 107 3.51 -9.86 2.61
N PHE A 108 4.19 -10.73 3.34
CA PHE A 108 3.74 -11.24 4.64
C PHE A 108 4.45 -10.49 5.76
N ASP A 109 3.68 -9.96 6.71
CA ASP A 109 4.21 -9.20 7.84
C ASP A 109 4.16 -10.01 9.13
N PHE A 110 5.28 -10.03 9.85
CA PHE A 110 5.42 -10.70 11.14
C PHE A 110 5.97 -9.75 12.20
N MET A 111 5.27 -9.59 13.31
CA MET A 111 5.83 -8.92 14.49
C MET A 111 6.81 -9.87 15.18
N LYS A 112 7.97 -9.34 15.53
CA LYS A 112 9.03 -10.05 16.25
C LYS A 112 9.13 -9.54 17.67
N ASP A 113 9.13 -10.47 18.62
CA ASP A 113 9.44 -10.18 20.02
C ASP A 113 10.31 -11.29 20.63
N ASN A 114 10.49 -11.24 21.95
CA ASN A 114 11.37 -12.18 22.66
C ASN A 114 10.89 -13.64 22.62
N GLU A 115 9.62 -13.89 22.33
CA GLU A 115 9.04 -15.24 22.32
C GLU A 115 8.87 -15.78 20.89
N GLY A 116 9.15 -14.98 19.87
CA GLY A 116 9.16 -15.42 18.47
C GLY A 116 8.48 -14.45 17.51
N TYR A 117 7.78 -15.02 16.54
CA TYR A 117 7.14 -14.30 15.44
C TYR A 117 5.62 -14.47 15.48
N THR A 118 4.90 -13.41 15.14
CA THR A 118 3.44 -13.45 15.02
C THR A 118 2.98 -12.79 13.74
N TYR A 119 2.21 -13.53 12.93
CA TYR A 119 1.65 -13.04 11.68
C TYR A 119 0.68 -11.87 11.94
N CYS A 120 0.79 -10.81 11.13
CA CYS A 120 0.03 -9.58 11.29
C CYS A 120 -0.90 -9.27 10.13
N GLY A 121 -0.76 -9.99 9.03
CA GLY A 121 -1.42 -9.74 7.77
C GLY A 121 -0.43 -9.61 6.63
N GLY A 122 -0.93 -9.21 5.48
CA GLY A 122 -0.10 -9.00 4.31
C GLY A 122 -0.79 -8.17 3.25
N ARG A 123 -0.04 -7.91 2.18
CA ARG A 123 -0.54 -7.26 0.97
C ARG A 123 -0.10 -8.05 -0.25
N VAL A 124 -1.04 -8.28 -1.16
CA VAL A 124 -0.81 -8.88 -2.48
C VAL A 124 -0.95 -7.78 -3.53
N LEU A 125 -0.01 -7.77 -4.46
CA LEU A 125 0.02 -6.89 -5.62
C LEU A 125 0.11 -7.77 -6.88
N ASN A 126 -0.95 -7.75 -7.68
CA ASN A 126 -1.01 -8.37 -9.00
C ASN A 126 -0.35 -7.43 -10.01
N ILE A 127 0.68 -7.93 -10.69
CA ILE A 127 1.49 -7.16 -11.63
C ILE A 127 0.76 -7.12 -12.97
N ASP A 128 0.67 -5.93 -13.57
CA ASP A 128 0.05 -5.73 -14.89
C ASP A 128 -1.39 -6.30 -14.92
N PHE A 129 -2.13 -6.10 -13.83
CA PHE A 129 -3.54 -6.47 -13.68
C PHE A 129 -4.42 -5.43 -14.37
N VAL A 130 -4.10 -5.09 -15.62
CA VAL A 130 -4.97 -4.28 -16.45
C VAL A 130 -6.24 -5.11 -16.66
N GLU A 131 -7.30 -4.81 -15.88
CA GLU A 131 -8.65 -5.24 -16.21
C GLU A 131 -8.85 -4.88 -17.67
N SER A 132 -9.19 -5.87 -18.48
CA SER A 132 -9.24 -5.89 -19.95
C SER A 132 -10.23 -4.90 -20.59
N LEU A 133 -10.48 -3.76 -19.96
CA LEU A 133 -11.51 -2.78 -20.28
C LEU A 133 -10.99 -1.35 -20.51
N ALA A 134 -9.68 -1.08 -20.40
CA ALA A 134 -9.13 0.26 -20.67
C ALA A 134 -8.14 0.24 -21.84
N GLU A 135 -8.42 1.06 -22.86
CA GLU A 135 -7.52 1.37 -23.97
C GLU A 135 -6.27 2.16 -23.54
N ASP A 136 -6.15 2.51 -22.24
CA ASP A 136 -5.12 3.39 -21.70
C ASP A 136 -4.03 2.59 -20.97
N SER A 137 -2.81 2.63 -21.50
CA SER A 137 -1.61 2.19 -20.79
C SER A 137 -1.23 3.20 -19.70
N TYR A 138 -1.07 2.74 -18.46
CA TYR A 138 -0.56 3.58 -17.37
C TYR A 138 0.94 3.84 -17.52
N THR A 139 1.40 5.03 -17.13
CA THR A 139 2.84 5.30 -17.02
C THR A 139 3.43 4.64 -15.77
N TRP A 140 4.77 4.59 -15.69
CA TRP A 140 5.43 4.09 -14.49
C TRP A 140 5.18 5.01 -13.29
N GLU A 141 5.05 6.33 -13.50
CA GLU A 141 4.71 7.29 -12.45
C GLU A 141 3.30 7.06 -11.92
N GLU A 142 2.31 6.88 -12.81
CA GLU A 142 0.93 6.60 -12.41
C GLU A 142 0.85 5.30 -11.62
N THR A 143 1.54 4.26 -12.08
CA THR A 143 1.62 2.97 -11.38
C THR A 143 2.31 3.09 -10.02
N PHE A 144 3.44 3.82 -9.95
CA PHE A 144 4.15 4.06 -8.71
C PHE A 144 3.29 4.82 -7.69
N VAL A 145 2.62 5.89 -8.10
CA VAL A 145 1.73 6.67 -7.24
C VAL A 145 0.54 5.83 -6.78
N SER A 146 -0.03 5.01 -7.66
CA SER A 146 -1.12 4.10 -7.33
C SER A 146 -0.70 3.10 -6.25
N ASP A 147 0.44 2.42 -6.42
CA ASP A 147 0.98 1.49 -5.42
C ASP A 147 1.34 2.18 -4.10
N LEU A 148 1.95 3.36 -4.15
CA LEU A 148 2.25 4.19 -2.98
C LEU A 148 0.96 4.55 -2.21
N SER A 149 -0.11 4.89 -2.94
CA SER A 149 -1.40 5.26 -2.33
C SER A 149 -1.99 4.13 -1.46
N GLN A 150 -1.71 2.86 -1.79
CA GLN A 150 -2.18 1.72 -1.01
C GLN A 150 -1.58 1.69 0.39
N SER A 151 -0.32 2.10 0.52
CA SER A 151 0.32 2.29 1.84
C SER A 151 -0.13 3.55 2.55
N MET A 152 -0.87 4.42 1.86
CA MET A 152 -1.42 5.64 2.44
C MET A 152 -2.89 5.54 2.85
N LEU A 153 -3.59 4.48 2.47
CA LEU A 153 -5.00 4.26 2.82
C LEU A 153 -5.18 4.35 4.33
N HIS A 154 -6.22 5.06 4.76
CA HIS A 154 -6.46 5.28 6.18
C HIS A 154 -6.57 3.97 6.98
N THR A 155 -7.25 2.96 6.42
CA THR A 155 -7.41 1.62 7.02
C THR A 155 -6.08 0.91 7.22
N PHE A 156 -5.19 1.00 6.24
CA PHE A 156 -3.85 0.46 6.32
C PHE A 156 -3.03 1.24 7.36
N LYS A 157 -2.92 2.56 7.22
CA LYS A 157 -2.17 3.44 8.15
C LYS A 157 -2.57 3.21 9.60
N ALA A 158 -3.87 3.20 9.90
CA ALA A 158 -4.35 2.98 11.26
C ALA A 158 -3.95 1.61 11.83
N SER A 159 -3.90 0.58 10.98
CA SER A 159 -3.51 -0.78 11.38
C SER A 159 -2.00 -0.90 11.57
N VAL A 160 -1.21 -0.38 10.63
CA VAL A 160 0.25 -0.50 10.64
C VAL A 160 0.92 0.47 11.59
N GLU A 161 0.50 1.74 11.67
CA GLU A 161 1.13 2.71 12.58
C GLU A 161 1.00 2.29 14.05
N LYS A 162 -0.16 1.71 14.43
CA LYS A 162 -0.40 1.22 15.78
C LYS A 162 0.54 0.07 16.15
N LYS A 163 0.87 -0.80 15.19
CA LYS A 163 1.69 -2.00 15.41
C LYS A 163 3.18 -1.73 15.17
N TYR A 164 3.51 -1.15 14.03
CA TYR A 164 4.85 -1.05 13.46
C TYR A 164 5.53 0.27 13.80
N LYS A 165 4.75 1.31 14.19
CA LYS A 165 5.23 2.68 14.42
C LYS A 165 5.93 3.29 13.19
N ALA A 166 5.61 2.76 12.01
CA ALA A 166 6.15 3.12 10.71
C ALA A 166 5.11 2.77 9.64
N ILE A 167 5.24 3.41 8.48
CA ILE A 167 4.38 3.15 7.32
C ILE A 167 5.25 2.52 6.23
N PRO A 168 5.30 1.18 6.11
CA PRO A 168 6.01 0.56 5.00
C PRO A 168 5.26 0.82 3.69
N ALA A 169 6.00 1.25 2.67
CA ALA A 169 5.50 1.46 1.33
C ALA A 169 6.31 0.66 0.33
N TRP A 170 5.62 0.02 -0.60
CA TRP A 170 6.25 -0.75 -1.66
C TRP A 170 5.33 -0.85 -2.87
N GLY A 171 5.89 -1.27 -4.00
CA GLY A 171 5.16 -1.49 -5.23
C GLY A 171 6.03 -2.17 -6.26
N VAL A 172 5.51 -2.34 -7.48
CA VAL A 172 6.24 -2.98 -8.57
C VAL A 172 6.17 -2.10 -9.82
N THR A 173 7.31 -1.92 -10.49
CA THR A 173 7.39 -1.11 -11.71
C THR A 173 8.34 -1.75 -12.72
N ASP A 174 8.17 -1.45 -14.00
CA ASP A 174 9.10 -1.78 -15.08
C ASP A 174 10.18 -0.70 -15.29
N TYR A 175 10.12 0.41 -14.54
CA TYR A 175 11.10 1.49 -14.62
C TYR A 175 12.46 1.10 -14.02
N SER A 176 13.47 0.94 -14.90
CA SER A 176 14.80 0.44 -14.51
C SER A 176 15.60 1.35 -13.59
N ASP A 177 15.34 2.66 -13.62
CA ASP A 177 16.04 3.64 -12.79
C ASP A 177 15.28 3.96 -11.50
N ILE A 178 14.36 3.07 -11.07
CA ILE A 178 13.54 3.24 -9.86
C ILE A 178 14.38 3.51 -8.61
N SER A 179 15.61 2.99 -8.52
CA SER A 179 16.54 3.27 -7.41
C SER A 179 16.93 4.76 -7.28
N ASN A 180 16.76 5.57 -8.33
CA ASN A 180 17.03 7.01 -8.34
C ASN A 180 15.78 7.86 -8.09
N VAL A 181 14.63 7.21 -7.88
CA VAL A 181 13.37 7.91 -7.60
C VAL A 181 13.30 8.30 -6.14
N THR A 182 12.77 9.49 -5.89
CA THR A 182 12.46 9.98 -4.56
C THR A 182 10.98 10.31 -4.41
N VAL A 183 10.47 10.21 -3.18
CA VAL A 183 9.11 10.60 -2.79
C VAL A 183 9.23 11.71 -1.76
N ASP A 184 8.92 12.96 -2.14
CA ASP A 184 9.15 14.13 -1.29
C ASP A 184 10.56 14.15 -0.68
N ASP A 185 11.57 14.01 -1.55
CA ASP A 185 13.01 13.92 -1.22
C ASP A 185 13.44 12.65 -0.45
N GLN A 186 12.50 11.79 -0.03
CA GLN A 186 12.82 10.50 0.57
C GLN A 186 13.23 9.50 -0.50
N LYS A 187 14.39 8.85 -0.32
CA LYS A 187 14.86 7.79 -1.21
C LYS A 187 14.11 6.48 -0.96
N ILE A 188 14.05 5.66 -2.01
CA ILE A 188 13.72 4.24 -1.89
C ILE A 188 14.85 3.54 -1.14
N ASP A 189 14.48 2.71 -0.16
CA ASP A 189 15.42 2.02 0.70
C ASP A 189 15.98 0.76 0.02
N GLU A 190 15.13 0.00 -0.68
CA GLU A 190 15.52 -1.23 -1.35
C GLU A 190 14.85 -1.39 -2.72
N VAL A 191 15.57 -2.02 -3.64
CA VAL A 191 15.08 -2.39 -4.97
C VAL A 191 15.50 -3.82 -5.28
N HIS A 192 14.55 -4.67 -5.67
CA HIS A 192 14.77 -6.08 -5.98
C HIS A 192 14.22 -6.41 -7.36
N GLU A 193 15.03 -7.05 -8.20
CA GLU A 193 14.65 -7.45 -9.56
C GLU A 193 13.78 -8.72 -9.54
N LEU A 194 12.74 -8.75 -10.39
CA LEU A 194 11.91 -9.93 -10.61
C LEU A 194 11.56 -10.10 -12.09
N ASP A 195 11.52 -11.35 -12.54
CA ASP A 195 11.14 -11.72 -13.92
C ASP A 195 9.66 -12.06 -13.98
N VAL A 196 8.94 -11.42 -14.90
CA VAL A 196 7.53 -11.66 -15.19
C VAL A 196 7.41 -11.98 -16.67
N ASP A 197 7.39 -13.28 -16.99
CA ASP A 197 7.24 -13.79 -18.35
C ASP A 197 8.29 -13.24 -19.33
N GLY A 198 9.54 -13.18 -18.88
CA GLY A 198 10.67 -12.67 -19.68
C GLY A 198 10.82 -11.15 -19.71
N LYS A 199 9.97 -10.42 -18.97
CA LYS A 199 10.12 -8.98 -18.73
C LYS A 199 10.66 -8.73 -17.33
N THR A 200 11.60 -7.80 -17.22
CA THR A 200 12.16 -7.38 -15.93
C THR A 200 11.26 -6.34 -15.28
N TYR A 201 10.91 -6.58 -14.02
CA TYR A 201 10.26 -5.64 -13.12
C TYR A 201 11.12 -5.44 -11.88
N TYR A 202 10.78 -4.42 -11.10
CA TYR A 202 11.49 -3.99 -9.91
C TYR A 202 10.50 -3.79 -8.76
N LEU A 203 10.68 -4.58 -7.70
CA LEU A 203 10.05 -4.35 -6.40
C LEU A 203 10.82 -3.21 -5.72
N TRP A 204 10.15 -2.10 -5.42
CA TRP A 204 10.72 -0.99 -4.66
C TRP A 204 10.12 -0.97 -3.25
N ILE A 205 10.93 -0.63 -2.24
CA ILE A 205 10.53 -0.63 -0.82
C ILE A 205 11.04 0.65 -0.14
N ILE A 206 10.16 1.29 0.62
CA ILE A 206 10.41 2.33 1.60
C ILE A 206 9.94 1.77 2.95
N ASN A 207 10.87 1.58 3.89
CA ASN A 207 10.57 0.96 5.19
C ASN A 207 9.67 1.84 6.07
N ASP A 208 9.77 3.16 5.91
CA ASP A 208 9.07 4.12 6.76
C ASP A 208 8.80 5.43 6.01
N LEU A 209 7.67 5.48 5.33
CA LEU A 209 7.25 6.60 4.49
C LEU A 209 6.98 7.85 5.34
N LYS A 210 7.70 8.94 5.07
CA LYS A 210 7.70 10.17 5.89
C LYS A 210 6.86 11.32 5.37
N THR A 211 6.27 11.18 4.18
CA THR A 211 5.49 12.26 3.59
C THR A 211 4.22 12.57 4.40
N ARG A 212 3.87 13.86 4.41
CA ARG A 212 2.60 14.38 4.93
C ARG A 212 1.60 14.70 3.82
N ASN A 213 2.03 14.65 2.57
CA ASN A 213 1.20 14.89 1.41
C ASN A 213 0.27 13.69 1.18
N LYS A 214 -0.83 13.94 0.47
CA LYS A 214 -1.61 12.84 -0.09
C LYS A 214 -0.84 12.18 -1.22
N ALA A 215 -1.19 10.94 -1.56
CA ALA A 215 -0.54 10.21 -2.64
C ALA A 215 -0.57 10.98 -3.98
N SER A 216 -1.65 11.69 -4.28
CA SER A 216 -1.78 12.54 -5.48
C SER A 216 -0.93 13.83 -5.46
N GLU A 217 -0.43 14.21 -4.29
CA GLU A 217 0.30 15.46 -4.05
C GLU A 217 1.79 15.20 -3.78
N VAL A 218 2.23 13.94 -3.71
CA VAL A 218 3.65 13.63 -3.51
C VAL A 218 4.45 14.08 -4.72
N ARG A 219 5.61 14.67 -4.46
CA ARG A 219 6.57 14.98 -5.50
C ARG A 219 7.43 13.76 -5.77
N ILE A 220 7.37 13.27 -7.00
CA ILE A 220 8.24 12.20 -7.49
C ILE A 220 9.27 12.81 -8.40
N GLU A 221 10.55 12.61 -8.08
CA GLU A 221 11.67 13.05 -8.91
C GLU A 221 12.54 11.84 -9.23
N SER A 222 12.78 11.61 -10.53
CA SER A 222 13.88 10.77 -10.99
C SER A 222 15.10 11.67 -11.19
N VAL A 223 16.21 11.36 -10.51
CA VAL A 223 17.46 12.10 -10.73
C VAL A 223 18.05 11.63 -12.05
N ASP A 224 17.73 12.34 -13.13
CA ASP A 224 18.27 12.08 -14.45
C ASP A 224 19.80 12.26 -14.43
N LYS A 225 20.55 11.18 -14.72
CA LYS A 225 22.04 11.18 -14.74
C LYS A 225 22.63 12.19 -15.73
N THR A 226 21.81 12.74 -16.62
CA THR A 226 22.16 13.75 -17.62
C THR A 226 22.44 15.14 -17.03
N THR A 227 22.01 15.44 -15.80
CA THR A 227 22.15 16.81 -15.24
C THR A 227 23.42 16.99 -14.39
N GLN A 228 24.19 15.94 -14.11
CA GLN A 228 25.44 16.04 -13.33
C GLN A 228 26.69 16.40 -14.15
N ASN A 229 26.58 16.59 -15.47
CA ASN A 229 27.68 17.04 -16.34
C ASN A 229 27.43 18.43 -16.94
N ARG A 230 27.11 19.42 -16.11
CA ARG A 230 27.19 20.84 -16.49
C ARG A 230 27.86 21.69 -15.42
#